data_AF-A0A930YYT8-F1
#
_entry.id   AF-A0A930YYT8-F1
#
_cell.length_a   1.000
_cell.length_b   1.000
_cell.length_c   1.000
_cell.angle_alpha   90.00
_cell.angle_beta   90.00
_cell.angle_gamma   90.00
#
_symmetry.space_group_name_H-M   'P 1'
#
loop_
_entity.id
_entity.type
_entity.pdbx_description
1 polymer ?
#
loop_
_entity_poly.entity_id
_entity_poly.type
_entity_poly.pdbx_seq_one_letter_code
_entity_poly.pdbx_strand_id
1 'polypeptide(L)'
;MDHSEEDQRRVREMLRLFEDTDTVDDLGIGTVRDSISNSLFPGTSVIQTRARYFLFVPWLFRRAEQRHPQQLVAKATDMERSLIEALRAGGDTEGLIGVQRGKDVRTLPSAIFWGGLIRYGIFLSPSLTIRQYGRHVARGLAALDREDEIGDRIPSFWQRDIPDPPTDLLRFKVATFDLTRDEAEWLCERIISSDRPDQPASLLTAYIRDLRRGEPLVVADAMWDAALPSDTPPPIAELVRHAQQFSCATQGAALLYNLMLAEERLNTDLEPTDGTSVDNYRLRLDEWTATATDLPIGPPESVTSGTASSTTECAYRVTRASSSTGGRT
;
A
#
# COMPACT_ATOMS: atom_id res chain seq x y z
N MET A 1 17.42 -5.00 45.33
CA MET A 1 16.08 -4.52 44.94
C MET A 1 16.27 -3.27 44.08
N ASP A 2 16.92 -3.39 42.92
CA ASP A 2 17.11 -2.25 41.99
C ASP A 2 17.31 -2.71 40.53
N HIS A 3 16.75 -3.88 40.16
CA HIS A 3 16.87 -4.44 38.81
C HIS A 3 15.59 -4.29 37.97
N SER A 4 14.43 -3.97 38.57
CA SER A 4 13.16 -3.97 37.84
C SER A 4 12.89 -2.69 37.05
N GLU A 5 13.33 -1.51 37.50
CA GLU A 5 13.01 -0.26 36.80
C GLU A 5 13.85 -0.05 35.54
N GLU A 6 15.12 -0.48 35.56
CA GLU A 6 16.03 -0.33 34.43
C GLU A 6 15.70 -1.37 33.33
N ASP A 7 15.34 -2.59 33.72
CA ASP A 7 14.92 -3.65 32.80
C ASP A 7 13.54 -3.36 32.19
N GLN A 8 12.57 -2.86 32.98
CA GLN A 8 11.29 -2.40 32.45
C GLN A 8 11.45 -1.20 31.50
N ARG A 9 12.43 -0.33 31.75
CA ARG A 9 12.75 0.80 30.87
C ARG A 9 13.36 0.30 29.56
N ARG A 10 14.30 -0.66 29.61
CA ARG A 10 14.87 -1.32 28.43
C ARG A 10 13.84 -2.06 27.59
N VAL A 11 12.94 -2.82 28.21
CA VAL A 11 11.87 -3.53 27.51
C VAL A 11 10.90 -2.54 26.86
N ARG A 12 10.59 -1.42 27.52
CA ARG A 12 9.75 -0.35 26.97
C ARG A 12 10.45 0.45 25.86
N GLU A 13 11.77 0.65 25.96
CA GLU A 13 12.60 1.24 24.92
C GLU A 13 12.72 0.31 23.71
N MET A 14 12.89 -1.00 23.92
CA MET A 14 12.82 -2.01 22.87
C MET A 14 11.45 -2.01 22.18
N LEU A 15 10.35 -2.01 22.95
CA LEU A 15 8.99 -1.90 22.40
C LEU A 15 8.78 -0.62 21.58
N ARG A 16 9.39 0.51 21.98
CA ARG A 16 9.39 1.76 21.20
C ARG A 16 10.26 1.70 19.96
N LEU A 17 11.42 1.02 20.03
CA LEU A 17 12.26 0.73 18.86
C LEU A 17 11.54 -0.17 17.84
N PHE A 18 10.51 -0.93 18.25
CA PHE A 18 9.62 -1.68 17.35
C PHE A 18 8.46 -0.86 16.77
N GLU A 19 8.07 0.27 17.40
CA GLU A 19 7.11 1.22 16.82
C GLU A 19 7.75 2.08 15.71
N ASP A 20 9.08 2.22 15.75
CA ASP A 20 9.89 2.73 14.65
C ASP A 20 10.19 1.58 13.66
N THR A 21 9.42 1.54 12.57
CA THR A 21 9.59 0.64 11.42
C THR A 21 10.90 0.89 10.62
N ASP A 22 11.88 1.57 11.21
CA ASP A 22 13.15 1.97 10.59
C ASP A 22 14.34 1.13 11.08
N THR A 23 14.09 -0.05 11.66
CA THR A 23 15.17 -1.01 11.94
C THR A 23 15.73 -1.53 10.63
N VAL A 24 16.93 -1.02 10.30
CA VAL A 24 17.75 -1.31 9.13
C VAL A 24 17.76 -2.80 8.81
N ASP A 25 17.43 -3.12 7.56
CA ASP A 25 17.39 -4.46 6.98
C ASP A 25 18.81 -5.01 6.73
N ASP A 26 19.48 -5.46 7.79
CA ASP A 26 20.85 -6.01 7.71
C ASP A 26 20.95 -7.31 6.89
N LEU A 27 19.81 -7.94 6.55
CA LEU A 27 19.73 -9.19 5.79
C LEU A 27 19.23 -9.01 4.34
N GLY A 28 18.89 -7.79 3.91
CA GLY A 28 18.39 -7.51 2.54
C GLY A 28 16.98 -8.04 2.24
N ILE A 29 16.24 -8.50 3.26
CA ILE A 29 14.88 -9.04 3.16
C ILE A 29 13.90 -7.98 2.66
N GLY A 30 13.99 -6.77 3.20
CA GLY A 30 13.25 -5.59 2.75
C GLY A 30 13.52 -5.26 1.28
N THR A 31 14.76 -5.37 0.82
CA THR A 31 15.10 -5.15 -0.61
C THR A 31 14.42 -6.18 -1.51
N VAL A 32 14.40 -7.46 -1.12
CA VAL A 32 13.70 -8.51 -1.86
C VAL A 32 12.19 -8.27 -1.87
N ARG A 33 11.60 -7.97 -0.70
CA ARG A 33 10.18 -7.62 -0.57
C ARG A 33 9.80 -6.46 -1.47
N ASP A 34 10.60 -5.40 -1.47
CA ASP A 34 10.32 -4.19 -2.25
C ASP A 34 10.47 -4.44 -3.75
N SER A 35 11.44 -5.26 -4.16
CA SER A 35 11.59 -5.69 -5.56
C SER A 35 10.38 -6.48 -6.06
N ILE A 36 9.91 -7.45 -5.26
CA ILE A 36 8.69 -8.23 -5.56
C ILE A 36 7.49 -7.29 -5.64
N SER A 37 7.30 -6.43 -4.63
CA SER A 37 6.16 -5.51 -4.55
C SER A 37 6.13 -4.52 -5.72
N ASN A 38 7.28 -3.95 -6.08
CA ASN A 38 7.38 -3.02 -7.21
C ASN A 38 7.17 -3.69 -8.57
N SER A 39 7.44 -4.98 -8.68
CA SER A 39 7.20 -5.75 -9.91
C SER A 39 5.72 -6.13 -10.05
N LEU A 40 5.07 -6.50 -8.94
CA LEU A 40 3.66 -6.91 -8.94
C LEU A 40 2.69 -5.72 -8.95
N PHE A 41 2.96 -4.70 -8.13
CA PHE A 41 2.09 -3.53 -7.94
C PHE A 41 2.88 -2.21 -8.05
N PRO A 42 3.45 -1.91 -9.22
CA PRO A 42 4.29 -0.73 -9.41
C PRO A 42 3.54 0.56 -9.07
N GLY A 43 4.20 1.47 -8.35
CA GLY A 43 3.63 2.77 -8.00
C GLY A 43 2.66 2.76 -6.82
N THR A 44 2.45 1.59 -6.20
CA THR A 44 1.61 1.42 -5.02
C THR A 44 2.40 1.08 -3.76
N SER A 45 1.79 1.29 -2.59
CA SER A 45 2.32 0.80 -1.32
C SER A 45 1.18 0.57 -0.32
N VAL A 46 1.44 -0.21 0.73
CA VAL A 46 0.44 -0.54 1.76
C VAL A 46 -0.08 0.69 2.52
N ILE A 47 0.66 1.80 2.51
CA ILE A 47 0.25 3.07 3.13
C ILE A 47 -0.68 3.89 2.23
N GLN A 48 -0.87 3.51 0.96
CA GLN A 48 -1.84 4.12 0.05
C GLN A 48 -3.20 3.45 0.24
N THR A 49 -4.12 4.14 0.91
CA THR A 49 -5.41 3.58 1.35
C THR A 49 -6.56 3.80 0.37
N ARG A 50 -6.48 4.86 -0.46
CA ARG A 50 -7.57 5.30 -1.36
C ARG A 50 -7.02 5.83 -2.67
N ALA A 51 -7.50 5.30 -3.79
CA ALA A 51 -7.03 5.65 -5.13
C ALA A 51 -7.33 7.11 -5.53
N ARG A 52 -8.41 7.72 -5.00
CA ARG A 52 -8.79 9.10 -5.33
C ARG A 52 -7.75 10.15 -4.92
N TYR A 53 -6.80 9.81 -4.05
CA TYR A 53 -5.65 10.66 -3.78
C TYR A 53 -4.75 10.91 -5.00
N PHE A 54 -4.74 10.01 -6.00
CA PHE A 54 -4.09 10.25 -7.30
C PHE A 54 -4.72 11.39 -8.10
N LEU A 55 -5.92 11.84 -7.73
CA LEU A 55 -6.60 12.99 -8.33
C LEU A 55 -6.57 14.21 -7.41
N PHE A 56 -6.81 14.00 -6.11
CA PHE A 56 -6.77 15.09 -5.13
C PHE A 56 -5.44 15.84 -5.14
N VAL A 57 -4.31 15.12 -5.09
CA VAL A 57 -2.98 15.76 -5.04
C VAL A 57 -2.77 16.65 -6.29
N PRO A 58 -2.91 16.16 -7.53
CA PRO A 58 -2.83 17.02 -8.71
C PRO A 58 -3.78 18.22 -8.69
N TRP A 59 -5.05 18.05 -8.29
CA TRP A 59 -6.00 19.16 -8.27
C TRP A 59 -5.59 20.28 -7.32
N LEU A 60 -5.11 19.93 -6.13
CA LEU A 60 -4.65 20.90 -5.15
C LEU A 60 -3.37 21.62 -5.63
N PHE A 61 -2.41 20.87 -6.16
CA PHE A 61 -1.17 21.46 -6.66
C PHE A 61 -1.38 22.31 -7.91
N ARG A 62 -2.23 21.90 -8.86
CA ARG A 62 -2.61 22.73 -10.02
C ARG A 62 -3.30 24.03 -9.59
N ARG A 63 -4.18 23.99 -8.59
CA ARG A 63 -4.81 25.19 -8.03
C ARG A 63 -3.79 26.12 -7.36
N ALA A 64 -2.84 25.54 -6.60
CA ALA A 64 -1.77 26.31 -5.96
C ALA A 64 -0.84 26.96 -6.99
N GLU A 65 -0.49 26.23 -8.05
CA GLU A 65 0.31 26.73 -9.19
C GLU A 65 -0.36 27.92 -9.87
N GLN A 66 -1.67 27.84 -10.12
CA GLN A 66 -2.43 28.90 -10.79
C GLN A 66 -2.62 30.16 -9.94
N ARG A 67 -2.86 30.03 -8.63
CA ARG A 67 -3.21 31.17 -7.76
C ARG A 67 -2.06 31.70 -6.92
N HIS A 68 -1.13 30.83 -6.56
CA HIS A 68 -0.07 31.12 -5.60
C HIS A 68 1.29 30.52 -6.04
N PRO A 69 1.77 30.79 -7.27
CA PRO A 69 2.97 30.17 -7.82
C PRO A 69 4.22 30.38 -6.94
N GLN A 70 4.37 31.54 -6.29
CA GLN A 70 5.49 31.83 -5.38
C GLN A 70 5.42 31.06 -4.04
N GLN A 71 4.23 30.63 -3.62
CA GLN A 71 3.98 29.93 -2.36
C GLN A 71 3.35 28.55 -2.59
N LEU A 72 3.59 27.97 -3.77
CA LEU A 72 2.87 26.81 -4.28
C LEU A 72 2.82 25.65 -3.28
N VAL A 73 3.97 25.24 -2.76
CA VAL A 73 4.06 24.10 -1.83
C VAL A 73 3.36 24.38 -0.51
N ALA A 74 3.49 25.59 0.02
CA ALA A 74 2.84 25.98 1.26
C ALA A 74 1.31 26.00 1.09
N LYS A 75 0.81 26.58 0.00
CA LYS A 75 -0.63 26.62 -0.28
C LYS A 75 -1.22 25.28 -0.66
N ALA A 76 -0.49 24.43 -1.38
CA ALA A 76 -0.90 23.05 -1.59
C ALA A 76 -1.03 22.30 -0.25
N THR A 77 -0.06 22.47 0.65
CA THR A 77 -0.09 21.86 1.99
C THR A 77 -1.29 22.34 2.82
N ASP A 78 -1.58 23.65 2.82
CA ASP A 78 -2.75 24.21 3.51
C ASP A 78 -4.06 23.60 2.99
N MET A 79 -4.15 23.43 1.66
CA MET A 79 -5.31 22.82 1.01
C MET A 79 -5.41 21.30 1.27
N GLU A 80 -4.29 20.59 1.36
CA GLU A 80 -4.28 19.16 1.73
C GLU A 80 -4.81 18.96 3.14
N ARG A 81 -4.41 19.82 4.09
CA ARG A 81 -4.96 19.80 5.46
C ARG A 81 -6.46 20.09 5.47
N SER A 82 -6.89 21.05 4.67
CA SER A 82 -8.32 21.38 4.52
C SER A 82 -9.12 20.22 3.91
N LEU A 83 -8.53 19.51 2.94
CA LEU A 83 -9.14 18.31 2.34
C LEU A 83 -9.29 17.18 3.35
N ILE A 84 -8.28 16.94 4.20
CA ILE A 84 -8.34 15.91 5.25
C ILE A 84 -9.52 16.19 6.20
N GLU A 85 -9.71 17.44 6.62
CA GLU A 85 -10.84 17.81 7.47
C GLU A 85 -12.19 17.68 6.73
N ALA A 86 -12.25 18.02 5.44
CA ALA A 86 -13.45 17.86 4.62
C ALA A 86 -13.83 16.37 4.39
N LEU A 87 -12.84 15.50 4.25
CA LEU A 87 -13.02 14.04 4.16
C LEU A 87 -13.49 13.46 5.50
N ARG A 88 -12.92 13.94 6.62
CA ARG A 88 -13.39 13.59 7.98
C ARG A 88 -14.85 13.98 8.18
N ALA A 89 -15.25 15.18 7.73
CA ALA A 89 -16.65 15.61 7.79
C ALA A 89 -17.59 14.80 6.86
N GLY A 90 -17.05 14.19 5.79
CA GLY A 90 -17.78 13.31 4.88
C GLY A 90 -18.04 11.89 5.40
N GLY A 91 -17.46 11.52 6.55
CA GLY A 91 -17.78 10.26 7.25
C GLY A 91 -16.94 9.03 6.86
N ASP A 92 -16.07 9.10 5.85
CA ASP A 92 -15.12 8.01 5.55
C ASP A 92 -13.80 8.22 6.32
N THR A 93 -13.78 7.77 7.58
CA THR A 93 -12.59 7.84 8.45
C THR A 93 -11.62 6.68 8.25
N GLU A 94 -12.06 5.59 7.60
CA GLU A 94 -11.23 4.40 7.39
C GLU A 94 -10.20 4.61 6.28
N GLY A 95 -10.55 5.40 5.27
CA GLY A 95 -9.65 5.77 4.17
C GLY A 95 -8.66 6.89 4.48
N LEU A 96 -8.83 7.58 5.60
CA LEU A 96 -8.03 8.74 5.96
C LEU A 96 -6.62 8.34 6.38
N ILE A 97 -5.66 8.87 5.64
CA ILE A 97 -4.25 8.81 6.01
C ILE A 97 -4.07 9.51 7.37
N GLY A 98 -3.56 8.78 8.35
CA GLY A 98 -3.22 9.32 9.67
C GLY A 98 -4.26 9.13 10.78
N VAL A 99 -5.31 8.33 10.59
CA VAL A 99 -6.31 8.06 11.65
C VAL A 99 -5.81 7.12 12.76
N GLN A 100 -4.87 6.21 12.46
CA GLN A 100 -4.37 5.24 13.44
C GLN A 100 -3.19 5.73 14.31
N ARG A 101 -2.58 6.89 14.01
CA ARG A 101 -1.51 7.48 14.85
C ARG A 101 -2.02 8.79 15.46
N GLY A 102 -2.29 8.77 16.76
CA GLY A 102 -2.83 9.92 17.50
C GLY A 102 -2.03 11.22 17.32
N LYS A 103 -2.76 12.34 17.33
CA LYS A 103 -2.35 13.77 17.43
C LYS A 103 -1.26 14.34 16.49
N ASP A 104 -0.50 13.56 15.75
CA ASP A 104 0.54 14.04 14.84
C ASP A 104 0.48 13.31 13.49
N VAL A 105 -0.48 13.68 12.64
CA VAL A 105 -0.40 13.34 11.21
C VAL A 105 0.76 14.12 10.61
N ARG A 106 1.98 13.56 10.66
CA ARG A 106 3.20 14.17 10.09
C ARG A 106 3.32 13.97 8.58
N THR A 107 2.61 13.01 8.00
CA THR A 107 2.76 12.67 6.57
C THR A 107 1.52 13.07 5.76
N LEU A 108 1.71 13.99 4.83
CA LEU A 108 0.66 14.46 3.92
C LEU A 108 0.40 13.45 2.79
N PRO A 109 -0.81 13.40 2.20
CA PRO A 109 -1.10 12.57 1.04
C PRO A 109 -0.10 12.77 -0.10
N SER A 110 0.31 14.00 -0.37
CA SER A 110 1.30 14.32 -1.39
C SER A 110 2.63 13.61 -1.19
N ALA A 111 3.09 13.44 0.06
CA ALA A 111 4.33 12.71 0.35
C ALA A 111 4.21 11.20 0.04
N ILE A 112 3.02 10.61 0.27
CA ILE A 112 2.76 9.17 0.08
C ILE A 112 2.52 8.83 -1.39
N PHE A 113 1.78 9.69 -2.09
CA PHE A 113 1.34 9.43 -3.46
C PHE A 113 2.32 9.98 -4.52
N TRP A 114 3.31 10.81 -4.18
CA TRP A 114 4.23 11.41 -5.16
C TRP A 114 4.93 10.38 -6.06
N GLY A 115 5.44 9.30 -5.48
CA GLY A 115 6.11 8.24 -6.24
C GLY A 115 5.17 7.57 -7.24
N GLY A 116 3.93 7.30 -6.85
CA GLY A 116 2.91 6.77 -7.75
C GLY A 116 2.47 7.76 -8.83
N LEU A 117 2.35 9.06 -8.49
CA LEU A 117 2.06 10.12 -9.47
C LEU A 117 3.12 10.22 -10.56
N ILE A 118 4.39 10.05 -10.20
CA ILE A 118 5.50 9.96 -11.15
C ILE A 118 5.39 8.66 -11.95
N ARG A 119 5.21 7.52 -11.28
CA ARG A 119 5.15 6.20 -11.92
C ARG A 119 4.05 6.14 -12.98
N TYR A 120 2.87 6.69 -12.70
CA TYR A 120 1.72 6.67 -13.60
C TYR A 120 1.71 7.84 -14.60
N GLY A 121 2.78 8.64 -14.67
CA GLY A 121 2.89 9.77 -15.59
C GLY A 121 1.86 10.87 -15.36
N ILE A 122 1.29 10.95 -14.15
CA ILE A 122 0.36 12.02 -13.76
C ILE A 122 1.17 13.30 -13.51
N PHE A 123 2.35 13.16 -12.90
CA PHE A 123 3.37 14.19 -12.81
C PHE A 123 4.48 13.90 -13.83
N LEU A 124 4.72 14.85 -14.74
CA LEU A 124 5.54 14.66 -15.94
C LEU A 124 7.04 14.95 -15.73
N SER A 125 7.43 15.39 -14.53
CA SER A 125 8.82 15.77 -14.20
C SER A 125 9.44 14.85 -13.15
N PRO A 126 9.81 13.60 -13.49
CA PRO A 126 10.21 12.57 -12.53
C PRO A 126 11.42 12.92 -11.67
N SER A 127 12.30 13.82 -12.13
CA SER A 127 13.51 14.23 -11.41
C SER A 127 13.27 15.28 -10.33
N LEU A 128 12.04 15.84 -10.23
CA LEU A 128 11.74 16.91 -9.31
C LEU A 128 11.05 16.40 -8.05
N THR A 129 11.65 16.71 -6.90
CA THR A 129 10.95 16.68 -5.61
C THR A 129 9.87 17.76 -5.54
N ILE A 130 8.88 17.59 -4.66
CA ILE A 130 7.82 18.58 -4.40
C ILE A 130 8.40 19.99 -4.17
N ARG A 131 9.49 20.10 -3.39
CA ARG A 131 10.16 21.39 -3.12
C ARG A 131 10.84 21.98 -4.35
N GLN A 132 11.49 21.15 -5.17
CA GLN A 132 12.13 21.60 -6.40
C GLN A 132 11.09 22.04 -7.44
N TYR A 133 9.96 21.33 -7.55
CA TYR A 133 8.82 21.71 -8.37
C TYR A 133 8.31 23.11 -8.00
N GLY A 134 8.02 23.36 -6.71
CA GLY A 134 7.59 24.69 -6.26
C GLY A 134 8.62 25.79 -6.56
N ARG A 135 9.91 25.51 -6.39
CA ARG A 135 10.98 26.44 -6.74
C ARG A 135 11.06 26.70 -8.24
N HIS A 136 10.85 25.68 -9.06
CA HIS A 136 10.91 25.79 -10.52
C HIS A 136 9.76 26.66 -11.03
N VAL A 137 8.53 26.44 -10.55
CA VAL A 137 7.38 27.30 -10.87
C VAL A 137 7.63 28.75 -10.47
N ALA A 138 8.09 28.99 -9.24
CA ALA A 138 8.36 30.35 -8.77
C ALA A 138 9.44 31.07 -9.60
N ARG A 139 10.47 30.34 -10.05
CA ARG A 139 11.54 30.88 -10.91
C ARG A 139 11.08 31.12 -12.34
N GLY A 140 10.28 30.22 -12.91
CA GLY A 140 9.72 30.37 -14.26
C GLY A 140 8.90 31.65 -14.37
N LEU A 141 8.08 31.95 -13.36
CA LEU A 141 7.33 33.21 -13.31
C LEU A 141 8.26 34.43 -13.21
N ALA A 142 9.28 34.37 -12.34
CA ALA A 142 10.22 35.48 -12.18
C ALA A 142 11.10 35.73 -13.44
N ALA A 143 11.19 34.76 -14.36
CA ALA A 143 11.83 34.94 -15.66
C ALA A 143 10.87 35.61 -16.66
N LEU A 144 9.59 35.20 -16.68
CA LEU A 144 8.54 35.84 -17.48
C LEU A 144 8.28 37.31 -17.09
N ASP A 145 8.44 37.66 -15.80
CA ASP A 145 8.30 39.04 -15.33
C ASP A 145 9.46 39.96 -15.77
N ARG A 146 10.59 39.42 -16.27
CA ARG A 146 11.79 40.21 -16.63
C ARG A 146 11.95 40.46 -18.13
N GLU A 147 11.34 39.65 -19.00
CA GLU A 147 11.46 39.78 -20.45
C GLU A 147 10.10 39.53 -21.11
N ASP A 148 9.61 40.51 -21.90
CA ASP A 148 8.56 40.33 -22.91
C ASP A 148 9.11 39.47 -24.07
N GLU A 149 9.69 38.30 -23.77
CA GLU A 149 10.13 37.35 -24.78
C GLU A 149 9.07 36.27 -25.03
N ILE A 150 8.73 36.21 -26.30
CA ILE A 150 7.75 35.36 -26.97
C ILE A 150 7.96 33.87 -26.61
N GLY A 151 6.95 33.27 -25.98
CA GLY A 151 6.39 32.03 -26.52
C GLY A 151 6.68 30.70 -25.82
N ASP A 152 7.68 30.57 -24.94
CA ASP A 152 7.90 29.30 -24.23
C ASP A 152 7.02 29.22 -22.97
N ARG A 153 5.76 28.83 -23.18
CA ARG A 153 4.87 28.40 -22.10
C ARG A 153 5.62 27.37 -21.26
N ILE A 154 5.76 27.65 -19.96
CA ILE A 154 6.28 26.70 -18.97
C ILE A 154 5.64 25.34 -19.24
N PRO A 155 6.43 24.27 -19.50
CA PRO A 155 5.89 22.94 -19.75
C PRO A 155 4.94 22.55 -18.63
N SER A 156 3.79 21.98 -18.99
CA SER A 156 2.82 21.51 -18.00
C SER A 156 3.48 20.42 -17.15
N PHE A 157 3.60 20.64 -15.84
CA PHE A 157 4.13 19.65 -14.92
C PHE A 157 3.17 18.47 -14.70
N TRP A 158 1.89 18.72 -14.96
CA TRP A 158 0.81 17.75 -14.79
C TRP A 158 0.28 17.31 -16.14
N GLN A 159 -0.18 16.07 -16.20
CA GLN A 159 -0.90 15.56 -17.35
C GLN A 159 -2.12 16.44 -17.68
N ARG A 160 -2.35 16.70 -18.97
CA ARG A 160 -3.38 17.68 -19.40
C ARG A 160 -4.81 17.13 -19.33
N ASP A 161 -4.97 15.83 -19.46
CA ASP A 161 -6.26 15.14 -19.52
C ASP A 161 -6.76 14.66 -18.14
N ILE A 162 -6.14 15.12 -17.04
CA ILE A 162 -6.64 14.84 -15.69
C ILE A 162 -8.10 15.34 -15.59
N PRO A 163 -9.06 14.50 -15.16
CA PRO A 163 -10.44 14.91 -14.96
C PRO A 163 -10.55 16.15 -14.09
N ASP A 164 -11.49 17.05 -14.39
CA ASP A 164 -11.65 18.26 -13.60
C ASP A 164 -12.19 17.94 -12.19
N PRO A 165 -11.75 18.67 -11.15
CA PRO A 165 -12.25 18.46 -9.80
C PRO A 165 -13.75 18.75 -9.73
N PRO A 166 -14.52 17.98 -8.93
CA PRO A 166 -15.92 18.30 -8.64
C PRO A 166 -16.07 19.75 -8.14
N THR A 167 -17.12 20.45 -8.58
CA THR A 167 -17.29 21.90 -8.39
C THR A 167 -17.22 22.34 -6.92
N ASP A 168 -17.65 21.49 -5.99
CA ASP A 168 -17.66 21.77 -4.55
C ASP A 168 -16.41 21.30 -3.80
N LEU A 169 -15.53 20.49 -4.41
CA LEU A 169 -14.38 19.90 -3.72
C LEU A 169 -13.44 20.99 -3.17
N LEU A 170 -13.20 22.03 -3.96
CA LEU A 170 -12.29 23.14 -3.63
C LEU A 170 -12.91 24.15 -2.64
N ARG A 171 -14.12 23.87 -2.13
CA ARG A 171 -14.76 24.59 -1.02
C ARG A 171 -14.47 23.93 0.33
N PHE A 172 -13.91 22.72 0.34
CA PHE A 172 -13.49 22.00 1.55
C PHE A 172 -14.58 21.86 2.63
N LYS A 173 -15.83 21.65 2.22
CA LYS A 173 -16.95 21.43 3.15
C LYS A 173 -17.15 19.94 3.45
N VAL A 174 -17.31 19.16 2.39
CA VAL A 174 -17.49 17.71 2.41
C VAL A 174 -16.77 17.15 1.20
N ALA A 175 -16.04 16.06 1.38
CA ALA A 175 -15.42 15.31 0.30
C ALA A 175 -15.64 13.81 0.52
N THR A 176 -15.68 13.03 -0.58
CA THR A 176 -15.79 11.56 -0.55
C THR A 176 -14.61 10.93 -1.30
N PHE A 177 -14.25 9.69 -0.95
CA PHE A 177 -13.29 8.90 -1.71
C PHE A 177 -13.88 8.21 -2.94
N ASP A 178 -15.20 8.26 -3.12
CA ASP A 178 -15.88 7.62 -4.25
C ASP A 178 -15.43 8.23 -5.58
N LEU A 179 -14.79 7.41 -6.41
CA LEU A 179 -14.41 7.76 -7.77
C LEU A 179 -15.67 7.82 -8.64
N THR A 180 -15.76 8.84 -9.49
CA THR A 180 -16.73 8.78 -10.60
C THR A 180 -16.27 7.73 -11.63
N ARG A 181 -17.19 7.31 -12.51
CA ARG A 181 -16.84 6.38 -13.60
C ARG A 181 -15.69 6.94 -14.45
N ASP A 182 -15.79 8.20 -14.84
CA ASP A 182 -14.78 8.86 -15.68
C ASP A 182 -13.43 8.99 -14.96
N GLU A 183 -13.44 9.28 -13.66
CA GLU A 183 -12.24 9.32 -12.81
C GLU A 183 -11.56 7.94 -12.72
N ALA A 184 -12.35 6.88 -12.53
CA ALA A 184 -11.87 5.51 -12.45
C ALA A 184 -11.32 5.02 -13.79
N GLU A 185 -12.05 5.23 -14.89
CA GLU A 185 -11.62 4.85 -16.23
C GLU A 185 -10.31 5.55 -16.62
N TRP A 186 -10.21 6.85 -16.36
CA TRP A 186 -8.98 7.62 -16.61
C TRP A 186 -7.79 7.08 -15.81
N LEU A 187 -7.97 6.79 -14.51
CA LEU A 187 -6.90 6.27 -13.67
C LEU A 187 -6.46 4.86 -14.10
N CYS A 188 -7.42 3.99 -14.44
CA CYS A 188 -7.13 2.67 -15.00
C CYS A 188 -6.31 2.77 -16.29
N GLU A 189 -6.67 3.67 -17.19
CA GLU A 189 -5.93 3.88 -18.43
C GLU A 189 -4.51 4.43 -18.20
N ARG A 190 -4.33 5.31 -17.20
CA ARG A 190 -2.99 5.76 -16.78
C ARG A 190 -2.12 4.64 -16.25
N ILE A 191 -2.67 3.81 -15.36
CA ILE A 191 -1.91 2.68 -14.80
C ILE A 191 -1.52 1.71 -15.92
N ILE A 192 -2.47 1.32 -16.79
CA ILE A 192 -2.19 0.42 -17.93
C ILE A 192 -1.12 1.02 -18.87
N SER A 193 -1.21 2.32 -19.15
CA SER A 193 -0.28 3.01 -20.06
C SER A 193 1.11 3.24 -19.46
N SER A 194 1.25 3.10 -18.14
CA SER A 194 2.53 3.27 -17.43
C SER A 194 3.44 2.04 -17.49
N ASP A 195 2.90 0.89 -17.89
CA ASP A 195 3.69 -0.32 -18.09
C ASP A 195 4.63 -0.13 -19.28
N ARG A 196 5.88 -0.57 -19.10
CA ARG A 196 6.90 -0.41 -20.14
C ARG A 196 6.67 -1.45 -21.24
N PRO A 197 6.80 -1.08 -22.53
CA PRO A 197 6.55 -2.01 -23.63
C PRO A 197 7.54 -3.17 -23.69
N ASP A 198 8.71 -3.03 -23.05
CA ASP A 198 9.77 -4.04 -22.96
C ASP A 198 9.60 -5.02 -21.78
N GLN A 199 8.60 -4.81 -20.92
CA GLN A 199 8.38 -5.62 -19.72
C GLN A 199 6.99 -6.27 -19.73
N PRO A 200 6.83 -7.44 -19.08
CA PRO A 200 5.51 -8.03 -18.92
C PRO A 200 4.62 -7.08 -18.11
N ALA A 201 3.32 -7.06 -18.45
CA ALA A 201 2.34 -6.29 -17.68
C ALA A 201 2.37 -6.69 -16.21
N SER A 202 2.27 -5.71 -15.31
CA SER A 202 2.25 -5.98 -13.88
C SER A 202 0.98 -6.73 -13.46
N LEU A 203 0.99 -7.34 -12.27
CA LEU A 203 -0.19 -8.01 -11.72
C LEU A 203 -1.34 -7.00 -11.51
N LEU A 204 -1.01 -5.79 -11.05
CA LEU A 204 -1.98 -4.69 -10.96
C LEU A 204 -2.68 -4.41 -12.30
N THR A 205 -1.91 -4.32 -13.39
CA THR A 205 -2.46 -4.10 -14.73
C THR A 205 -3.36 -5.27 -15.16
N ALA A 206 -2.98 -6.50 -14.84
CA ALA A 206 -3.80 -7.68 -15.15
C ALA A 206 -5.16 -7.64 -14.41
N TYR A 207 -5.16 -7.31 -13.11
CA TYR A 207 -6.40 -7.11 -12.34
C TYR A 207 -7.27 -5.98 -12.91
N ILE A 208 -6.68 -4.85 -13.30
CA ILE A 208 -7.43 -3.74 -13.90
C ILE A 208 -8.06 -4.16 -15.23
N ARG A 209 -7.36 -4.95 -16.06
CA ARG A 209 -7.90 -5.45 -17.34
C ARG A 209 -9.09 -6.38 -17.13
N ASP A 210 -9.01 -7.32 -16.20
CA ASP A 210 -10.12 -8.22 -15.89
C ASP A 210 -11.31 -7.47 -15.29
N LEU A 211 -11.08 -6.48 -14.41
CA LEU A 211 -12.14 -5.60 -13.91
C LEU A 211 -12.85 -4.85 -15.06
N ARG A 212 -12.10 -4.37 -16.06
CA ARG A 212 -12.67 -3.70 -17.24
C ARG A 212 -13.44 -4.65 -18.15
N ARG A 213 -13.15 -5.96 -18.13
CA ARG A 213 -13.94 -6.99 -18.84
C ARG A 213 -15.24 -7.34 -18.12
N GLY A 214 -15.40 -6.90 -16.87
CA GLY A 214 -16.55 -7.23 -16.04
C GLY A 214 -16.42 -8.55 -15.29
N GLU A 215 -15.21 -9.09 -15.18
CA GLU A 215 -14.95 -10.28 -14.37
C GLU A 215 -15.10 -9.93 -12.88
N PRO A 216 -15.75 -10.79 -12.06
CA PRO A 216 -15.92 -10.54 -10.65
C PRO A 216 -14.57 -10.64 -9.92
N LEU A 217 -14.21 -9.60 -9.18
CA LEU A 217 -13.04 -9.65 -8.31
C LEU A 217 -13.36 -10.52 -7.09
N VAL A 218 -12.63 -11.62 -6.93
CA VAL A 218 -12.69 -12.44 -5.72
C VAL A 218 -11.85 -11.76 -4.65
N VAL A 219 -12.50 -11.29 -3.58
CA VAL A 219 -11.80 -10.75 -2.41
C VAL A 219 -11.20 -11.92 -1.65
N ALA A 220 -9.89 -11.91 -1.51
CA ALA A 220 -9.15 -12.88 -0.71
C ALA A 220 -8.14 -12.16 0.19
N ASP A 221 -7.73 -12.83 1.27
CA ASP A 221 -6.83 -12.26 2.27
C ASP A 221 -5.42 -12.05 1.72
N ALA A 222 -4.96 -12.94 0.84
CA ALA A 222 -3.74 -12.76 0.06
C ALA A 222 -3.97 -12.90 -1.45
N MET A 223 -3.11 -12.25 -2.23
CA MET A 223 -3.23 -12.22 -3.70
C MET A 223 -3.08 -13.59 -4.37
N TRP A 224 -2.50 -14.57 -3.69
CA TRP A 224 -2.30 -15.94 -4.17
C TRP A 224 -3.41 -16.92 -3.72
N ASP A 225 -4.35 -16.47 -2.90
CA ASP A 225 -5.48 -17.29 -2.45
C ASP A 225 -6.65 -17.27 -3.47
N ALA A 226 -6.66 -16.28 -4.36
CA ALA A 226 -7.61 -16.17 -5.46
C ALA A 226 -7.00 -16.64 -6.79
N ALA A 227 -7.86 -16.99 -7.74
CA ALA A 227 -7.42 -17.26 -9.11
C ALA A 227 -6.79 -16.00 -9.71
N LEU A 228 -5.57 -16.13 -10.24
CA LEU A 228 -4.89 -15.03 -10.90
C LEU A 228 -5.65 -14.60 -12.16
N PRO A 229 -5.63 -13.30 -12.52
CA PRO A 229 -6.22 -12.81 -13.75
C PRO A 229 -5.78 -13.61 -14.97
N SER A 230 -6.70 -13.84 -15.91
CA SER A 230 -6.46 -14.68 -17.10
C SER A 230 -5.31 -14.18 -17.99
N ASP A 231 -5.08 -12.85 -17.98
CA ASP A 231 -4.04 -12.16 -18.73
C ASP A 231 -2.67 -12.12 -18.02
N THR A 232 -2.52 -12.79 -16.86
CA THR A 232 -1.29 -12.71 -16.08
C THR A 232 -0.12 -13.35 -16.84
N PRO A 233 0.95 -12.60 -17.15
CA PRO A 233 2.11 -13.16 -17.83
C PRO A 233 2.77 -14.29 -17.02
N PRO A 234 3.28 -15.37 -17.64
CA PRO A 234 3.92 -16.46 -16.91
C PRO A 234 5.04 -16.03 -15.94
N PRO A 235 5.92 -15.05 -16.28
CA PRO A 235 6.93 -14.55 -15.35
C PRO A 235 6.34 -13.90 -14.09
N ILE A 236 5.18 -13.26 -14.22
CA ILE A 236 4.49 -12.60 -13.10
C ILE A 236 3.76 -13.61 -12.24
N ALA A 237 3.13 -14.63 -12.84
CA ALA A 237 2.53 -15.73 -12.09
C ALA A 237 3.58 -16.48 -11.25
N GLU A 238 4.75 -16.72 -11.83
CA GLU A 238 5.88 -17.33 -11.09
C GLU A 238 6.39 -16.40 -9.97
N LEU A 239 6.41 -15.09 -10.20
CA LEU A 239 6.77 -14.12 -9.17
C LEU A 239 5.75 -14.10 -8.02
N VAL A 240 4.45 -14.28 -8.29
CA VAL A 240 3.43 -14.43 -7.23
C VAL A 240 3.70 -15.68 -6.39
N ARG A 241 4.06 -16.80 -7.02
CA ARG A 241 4.45 -18.03 -6.32
C ARG A 241 5.67 -17.79 -5.42
N HIS A 242 6.69 -17.12 -5.94
CA HIS A 242 7.86 -16.73 -5.13
C HIS A 242 7.49 -15.78 -3.99
N ALA A 243 6.56 -14.84 -4.22
CA ALA A 243 6.08 -13.94 -3.19
C ALA A 243 5.38 -14.70 -2.05
N GLN A 244 4.58 -15.73 -2.37
CA GLN A 244 3.92 -16.59 -1.39
C GLN A 244 4.95 -17.34 -0.53
N GLN A 245 5.94 -17.96 -1.18
CA GLN A 245 7.01 -18.68 -0.48
C GLN A 245 7.85 -17.76 0.40
N PHE A 246 8.18 -16.58 -0.12
CA PHE A 246 8.92 -15.57 0.62
C PHE A 246 8.12 -15.07 1.84
N SER A 247 6.83 -14.81 1.67
CA SER A 247 5.93 -14.44 2.76
C SER A 247 5.86 -15.53 3.83
N CYS A 248 5.73 -16.80 3.41
CA CYS A 248 5.72 -17.94 4.33
C CYS A 248 7.03 -18.04 5.11
N ALA A 249 8.18 -17.94 4.43
CA ALA A 249 9.50 -18.03 5.08
C ALA A 249 9.73 -16.89 6.09
N THR A 250 9.38 -15.66 5.71
CA THR A 250 9.52 -14.48 6.59
C THR A 250 8.58 -14.53 7.78
N GLN A 251 7.35 -15.03 7.61
CA GLN A 251 6.41 -15.25 8.70
C GLN A 251 6.95 -16.27 9.71
N GLY A 252 7.54 -17.37 9.25
CA GLY A 252 8.15 -18.39 10.13
C GLY A 252 9.29 -17.81 10.97
N ALA A 253 10.18 -17.04 10.36
CA ALA A 253 11.26 -16.35 11.08
C ALA A 253 10.72 -15.37 12.13
N ALA A 254 9.68 -14.60 11.80
CA ALA A 254 9.04 -13.67 12.73
C ALA A 254 8.34 -14.41 13.90
N LEU A 255 7.66 -15.52 13.63
CA LEU A 255 7.01 -16.33 14.66
C LEU A 255 8.04 -16.94 15.62
N LEU A 256 9.14 -17.51 15.10
CA LEU A 256 10.22 -18.06 15.92
C LEU A 256 10.87 -16.98 16.78
N TYR A 257 11.15 -15.81 16.21
CA TYR A 257 11.69 -14.68 16.96
C TYR A 257 10.75 -14.24 18.10
N ASN A 258 9.45 -14.11 17.80
CA ASN A 258 8.45 -13.73 18.81
C ASN A 258 8.28 -14.80 19.90
N LEU A 259 8.41 -16.08 19.55
CA LEU A 259 8.45 -17.18 20.51
C LEU A 259 9.65 -17.05 21.45
N MET A 260 10.86 -16.87 20.91
CA MET A 260 12.07 -16.68 21.71
C MET A 260 11.94 -15.47 22.65
N LEU A 261 11.36 -14.37 22.16
CA LEU A 261 11.11 -13.19 22.97
C LEU A 261 10.06 -13.45 24.08
N ALA A 262 9.02 -14.22 23.78
CA ALA A 262 8.02 -14.61 24.77
C ALA A 262 8.61 -15.54 25.84
N GLU A 263 9.51 -16.45 25.46
CA GLU A 263 10.23 -17.33 26.39
C GLU A 263 11.15 -16.53 27.33
N GLU A 264 11.89 -15.55 26.82
CA GLU A 264 12.71 -14.65 27.65
C GLU A 264 11.89 -13.76 28.58
N ARG A 265 10.68 -13.35 28.17
CA ARG A 265 9.78 -12.57 29.04
C ARG A 265 9.31 -13.36 30.26
N LEU A 266 9.19 -14.69 30.17
CA LEU A 266 8.86 -15.53 31.33
C LEU A 266 9.94 -15.47 32.42
N ASN A 267 11.18 -15.11 32.06
CA ASN A 267 12.27 -14.87 33.02
C ASN A 267 12.20 -13.49 33.68
N THR A 268 11.21 -12.66 33.34
CA THR A 268 11.01 -11.29 33.86
C THR A 268 9.69 -11.20 34.64
N ASP A 269 9.59 -10.31 35.64
CA ASP A 269 8.36 -10.03 36.43
C ASP A 269 7.22 -9.35 35.63
N LEU A 270 7.18 -9.49 34.31
CA LEU A 270 6.17 -8.90 33.44
C LEU A 270 5.07 -9.93 33.14
N GLU A 271 3.83 -9.65 33.55
CA GLU A 271 2.73 -10.58 33.30
C GLU A 271 2.43 -10.72 31.80
N PRO A 272 2.38 -11.95 31.26
CA PRO A 272 2.04 -12.19 29.86
C PRO A 272 0.57 -11.88 29.58
N THR A 273 0.29 -11.26 28.43
CA THR A 273 -1.07 -11.13 27.90
C THR A 273 -1.40 -12.35 27.04
N ASP A 274 -2.67 -12.74 26.92
CA ASP A 274 -3.12 -13.93 26.16
C ASP A 274 -2.55 -14.03 24.73
N GLY A 275 -2.40 -12.89 24.03
CA GLY A 275 -1.84 -12.82 22.67
C GLY A 275 -0.30 -12.87 22.59
N THR A 276 0.39 -12.89 23.73
CA THR A 276 1.86 -12.91 23.83
C THR A 276 2.39 -14.11 24.60
N SER A 277 1.51 -15.07 24.90
CA SER A 277 1.90 -16.29 25.62
C SER A 277 2.75 -17.18 24.72
N VAL A 278 3.67 -17.92 25.35
CA VAL A 278 4.53 -18.90 24.69
C VAL A 278 3.67 -19.97 23.99
N ASP A 279 2.60 -20.42 24.63
CA ASP A 279 1.70 -21.44 24.06
C ASP A 279 0.98 -20.95 22.80
N ASN A 280 0.60 -19.67 22.73
CA ASN A 280 0.04 -19.08 21.52
C ASN A 280 1.03 -19.09 20.35
N TYR A 281 2.29 -18.68 20.60
CA TYR A 281 3.30 -18.68 19.55
C TYR A 281 3.70 -20.10 19.11
N ARG A 282 3.71 -21.08 20.02
CA ARG A 282 3.90 -22.50 19.66
C ARG A 282 2.78 -23.01 18.75
N LEU A 283 1.52 -22.76 19.11
CA LEU A 283 0.37 -23.14 18.28
C LEU A 283 0.46 -22.51 16.88
N ARG A 284 0.78 -21.22 16.79
CA ARG A 284 0.93 -20.52 15.50
C ARG A 284 2.10 -21.04 14.68
N LEU A 285 3.17 -21.51 15.32
CA LEU A 285 4.32 -22.10 14.65
C LEU A 285 3.98 -23.50 14.10
N ASP A 286 3.17 -24.28 14.82
CA ASP A 286 2.66 -25.58 14.36
C ASP A 286 1.72 -25.39 13.14
N GLU A 287 0.77 -24.44 13.22
CA GLU A 287 -0.11 -24.06 12.09
C GLU A 287 0.70 -23.59 10.87
N TRP A 288 1.72 -22.76 11.11
CA TRP A 288 2.64 -22.32 10.07
C TRP A 288 3.41 -23.49 9.44
N THR A 289 3.90 -24.43 10.25
CA THR A 289 4.66 -25.59 9.76
C THR A 289 3.81 -26.48 8.84
N ALA A 290 2.54 -26.70 9.21
CA ALA A 290 1.60 -27.41 8.35
C ALA A 290 1.45 -26.71 6.99
N THR A 291 1.21 -25.40 7.01
CA THR A 291 1.06 -24.58 5.80
C THR A 291 2.34 -24.57 4.94
N ALA A 292 3.51 -24.45 5.57
CA ALA A 292 4.80 -24.43 4.89
C ALA A 292 5.16 -25.77 4.23
N THR A 293 4.69 -26.88 4.79
CA THR A 293 4.94 -28.22 4.23
C THR A 293 4.13 -28.49 2.97
N ASP A 294 2.92 -27.93 2.90
CA ASP A 294 2.03 -28.07 1.74
C ASP A 294 2.38 -27.13 0.58
N LEU A 295 3.27 -26.16 0.81
CA LEU A 295 3.73 -25.20 -0.20
C LEU A 295 4.74 -25.86 -1.16
N PRO A 296 4.44 -25.94 -2.47
CA PRO A 296 5.36 -26.56 -3.42
C PRO A 296 6.64 -25.73 -3.55
N ILE A 297 7.80 -26.34 -3.28
CA ILE A 297 9.13 -25.74 -3.43
C ILE A 297 9.80 -26.28 -4.70
N GLY A 298 9.62 -25.60 -5.83
CA GLY A 298 10.26 -25.95 -7.11
C GLY A 298 9.52 -25.36 -8.33
N PRO A 299 10.11 -25.37 -9.54
CA PRO A 299 9.38 -25.05 -10.75
C PRO A 299 8.24 -26.06 -10.94
N PRO A 300 7.10 -25.68 -11.56
CA PRO A 300 6.05 -26.63 -11.86
C PRO A 300 6.64 -27.75 -12.70
N GLU A 301 6.55 -29.00 -12.23
CA GLU A 301 6.92 -30.14 -13.04
C GLU A 301 6.20 -30.02 -14.37
N SER A 302 6.95 -30.01 -15.47
CA SER A 302 6.39 -30.09 -16.81
C SER A 302 5.51 -31.32 -16.84
N VAL A 303 4.19 -31.13 -16.88
CA VAL A 303 3.22 -32.20 -17.04
C VAL A 303 3.48 -32.81 -18.41
N THR A 304 4.35 -33.82 -18.45
CA THR A 304 4.43 -34.75 -19.56
C THR A 304 3.15 -35.57 -19.49
N SER A 305 2.35 -35.45 -20.54
CA SER A 305 1.13 -36.21 -20.76
C SER A 305 1.38 -37.71 -20.55
N GLY A 306 0.84 -38.24 -19.45
CA GLY A 306 0.89 -39.65 -19.10
C GLY A 306 -0.31 -40.06 -18.27
N THR A 307 -1.42 -40.32 -18.96
CA THR A 307 -2.52 -41.23 -18.59
C THR A 307 -2.88 -41.43 -17.10
N ALA A 308 -4.04 -40.86 -16.74
CA ALA A 308 -5.02 -41.27 -15.74
C ALA A 308 -4.71 -42.44 -14.79
N SER A 309 -4.84 -42.20 -13.48
CA SER A 309 -5.75 -42.97 -12.62
C SER A 309 -6.08 -42.23 -11.32
N SER A 310 -7.29 -42.53 -10.87
CA SER A 310 -8.15 -42.05 -9.78
C SER A 310 -7.53 -41.79 -8.39
N THR A 311 -8.42 -41.29 -7.50
CA THR A 311 -8.39 -41.17 -6.02
C THR A 311 -7.64 -39.92 -5.51
N THR A 312 -8.19 -39.01 -4.70
CA THR A 312 -9.22 -39.11 -3.66
C THR A 312 -9.78 -37.72 -3.32
N GLU A 313 -11.08 -37.72 -3.10
CA GLU A 313 -11.93 -36.73 -2.44
C GLU A 313 -11.33 -36.19 -1.12
N CYS A 314 -11.17 -34.86 -0.97
CA CYS A 314 -11.00 -34.26 0.35
C CYS A 314 -11.86 -33.01 0.49
N ALA A 315 -12.79 -33.10 1.45
CA ALA A 315 -13.94 -32.24 1.63
C ALA A 315 -13.57 -30.92 2.30
N TYR A 316 -13.99 -29.82 1.68
CA TYR A 316 -14.10 -28.52 2.33
C TYR A 316 -15.33 -28.56 3.26
N ARG A 317 -15.12 -28.65 4.57
CA ARG A 317 -16.17 -28.44 5.58
C ARG A 317 -15.81 -27.24 6.44
N VAL A 318 -16.32 -26.09 6.05
CA VAL A 318 -16.38 -24.88 6.88
C VAL A 318 -17.44 -25.10 7.95
N THR A 319 -17.00 -25.35 9.19
CA THR A 319 -17.89 -25.27 10.35
C THR A 319 -18.02 -23.81 10.77
N ARG A 320 -19.15 -23.20 10.38
CA ARG A 320 -19.71 -22.03 11.07
C ARG A 320 -20.02 -22.41 12.51
N ALA A 321 -19.38 -21.76 13.47
CA ALA A 321 -19.85 -21.73 14.85
C ALA A 321 -20.83 -20.56 15.00
N SER A 322 -22.12 -20.88 14.89
CA SER A 322 -23.22 -20.05 15.38
C SER A 322 -23.26 -20.10 16.90
N SER A 323 -23.05 -18.96 17.56
CA SER A 323 -23.34 -18.76 18.98
C SER A 323 -24.79 -18.28 19.14
N SER A 324 -25.70 -19.20 19.42
CA SER A 324 -26.94 -18.90 20.16
C SER A 324 -27.50 -20.14 20.81
N THR A 325 -27.82 -20.04 22.10
CA THR A 325 -28.95 -20.62 22.88
C THR A 325 -28.39 -20.95 24.26
N GLY A 326 -28.79 -20.33 25.37
CA GLY A 326 -30.13 -20.11 25.96
C GLY A 326 -29.94 -20.33 27.48
N GLY A 327 -30.75 -19.90 28.43
CA GLY A 327 -32.08 -19.30 28.47
C GLY A 327 -32.64 -19.59 29.87
N ARG A 328 -33.48 -18.67 30.38
CA ARG A 328 -34.43 -18.81 31.52
C ARG A 328 -33.88 -18.93 32.94
N THR A 329 -34.17 -17.92 33.76
CA THR A 329 -35.44 -17.82 34.50
C THR A 329 -35.88 -16.36 34.56
#